data_AF-A0A3A8EX97-F1
#
_entry.id   AF-A0A3A8EX97-F1
#
_cell.length_a   1.000
_cell.length_b   1.000
_cell.length_c   1.000
_cell.angle_alpha   90.00
_cell.angle_beta   90.00
_cell.angle_gamma   90.00
#
_symmetry.space_group_name_H-M   'P 1'
#
loop_
_entity.id
_entity.type
_entity.pdbx_description
1 polymer ?
#
loop_
_entity_poly.entity_id
_entity_poly.type
_entity_poly.pdbx_seq_one_letter_code
_entity_poly.pdbx_strand_id
1 'polypeptide(L)'
;MAFAISIQIDSSPIEAILKKLSDFDTYKDDLYVEIGGYGVTSTQERFFNQHNVDGNPWKQSWRAKLQSGQTGRNNGDLMNELHFNLRPNGIEWGSNKTYAHVFHFGAHITPKNGQYITFAVGGQYRKVKEVNIPSRTFLGINAEDEQSILNIIGAFIDEHILRSA
;
A
#
# COMPACT_ATOMS: atom_id res chain seq x y z
N MET A 1 8.42 55.35 1.51
CA MET A 1 8.43 54.75 2.87
C MET A 1 8.24 53.25 2.69
N ALA A 2 9.21 52.45 3.10
CA ALA A 2 9.08 51.00 3.13
C ALA A 2 8.84 50.57 4.57
N PHE A 3 7.72 49.90 4.81
CA PHE A 3 7.42 49.21 6.06
C PHE A 3 7.69 47.73 5.82
N ALA A 4 8.59 47.16 6.62
CA ALA A 4 8.92 45.75 6.56
C ALA A 4 8.76 45.15 7.95
N ILE A 5 8.14 43.97 8.03
CA ILE A 5 8.19 43.13 9.21
C ILE A 5 9.39 42.22 9.02
N SER A 6 10.38 42.34 9.91
CA SER A 6 11.54 41.45 9.95
C SER A 6 11.35 40.48 11.11
N ILE A 7 11.37 39.18 10.82
CA ILE A 7 11.41 38.13 11.85
C ILE A 7 12.89 37.91 12.18
N GLN A 8 13.32 38.27 13.39
CA GLN A 8 14.66 37.94 13.89
C GLN A 8 14.57 36.71 14.79
N ILE A 9 15.53 35.80 14.61
CA ILE A 9 15.55 34.44 15.21
C ILE A 9 16.17 34.53 16.62
N ASP A 10 15.69 35.49 17.40
CA ASP A 10 16.20 35.75 18.74
C ASP A 10 14.99 35.70 19.70
N SER A 11 14.64 34.49 20.17
CA SER A 11 13.72 34.23 21.30
C SER A 11 12.21 34.37 21.02
N SER A 12 11.71 33.85 19.90
CA SER A 12 10.27 33.82 19.58
C SER A 12 9.74 32.38 19.48
N PRO A 13 8.46 32.08 19.77
CA PRO A 13 7.84 30.79 19.45
C PRO A 13 8.08 30.33 17.99
N ILE A 14 8.31 31.28 17.08
CA ILE A 14 8.66 31.01 15.69
C ILE A 14 10.01 30.29 15.58
N GLU A 15 11.01 30.66 16.37
CA GLU A 15 12.33 30.01 16.38
C GLU A 15 12.24 28.56 16.86
N ALA A 16 11.45 28.29 17.91
CA ALA A 16 11.25 26.94 18.42
C ALA A 16 10.64 26.02 17.36
N ILE A 17 9.67 26.53 16.58
CA ILE A 17 9.06 25.79 15.46
C ILE A 17 10.06 25.57 14.33
N LEU A 18 10.81 26.61 13.91
CA LEU A 18 11.81 26.49 12.85
C LEU A 18 12.91 25.48 13.21
N LYS A 19 13.32 25.44 14.49
CA LYS A 19 14.26 24.44 14.99
C LYS A 19 13.69 23.02 14.93
N LYS A 20 12.43 22.82 15.32
CA LYS A 20 11.77 21.51 15.20
C LYS A 20 11.63 21.05 13.74
N LEU A 21 11.33 21.99 12.83
CA LEU A 21 11.33 21.71 11.40
C LEU A 21 12.73 21.32 10.89
N SER A 22 13.80 21.98 11.36
CA SER A 22 15.16 21.58 11.02
C SER A 22 15.56 20.23 11.61
N ASP A 23 14.94 19.83 12.72
CA ASP A 23 15.15 18.55 13.40
C ASP A 23 14.18 17.44 12.91
N PHE A 24 13.56 17.60 11.73
CA PHE A 24 12.60 16.63 11.16
C PHE A 24 13.13 15.19 11.12
N ASP A 25 14.44 15.00 10.93
CA ASP A 25 15.08 13.68 10.99
C ASP A 25 14.85 12.93 12.31
N THR A 26 14.57 13.64 13.40
CA THR A 26 14.22 13.06 14.71
C THR A 26 12.81 12.47 14.73
N TYR A 27 11.90 13.00 13.91
CA TYR A 27 10.47 12.71 13.95
C TYR A 27 9.96 11.94 12.72
N LYS A 28 10.78 11.83 11.67
CA LYS A 28 10.38 11.21 10.40
C LYS A 28 9.95 9.74 10.53
N ASP A 29 10.52 9.00 11.48
CA ASP A 29 10.19 7.59 11.66
C ASP A 29 8.77 7.40 12.19
N ASP A 30 8.30 8.28 13.09
CA ASP A 30 6.92 8.26 13.60
C ASP A 30 5.92 8.57 12.47
N LEU A 31 6.23 9.58 11.64
CA LEU A 31 5.43 9.88 10.45
C LEU A 31 5.41 8.69 9.47
N TYR A 32 6.55 8.03 9.25
CA TYR A 32 6.62 6.87 8.37
C TYR A 32 5.85 5.67 8.91
N VAL A 33 5.78 5.49 10.24
CA VAL A 33 4.92 4.48 10.86
C VAL A 33 3.45 4.75 10.55
N GLU A 34 2.98 6.00 10.66
CA GLU A 34 1.59 6.34 10.35
C GLU A 34 1.26 6.12 8.86
N ILE A 35 2.14 6.58 7.96
CA ILE A 35 1.98 6.38 6.51
C ILE A 35 2.02 4.88 6.16
N GLY A 36 2.94 4.12 6.78
CA GLY A 36 3.06 2.67 6.58
C GLY A 36 1.82 1.91 7.06
N GLY A 37 1.30 2.29 8.23
CA GLY A 37 0.05 1.76 8.77
C GLY A 37 -1.13 2.02 7.84
N TYR A 38 -1.26 3.25 7.36
CA TYR A 38 -2.26 3.61 6.34
C TYR A 38 -2.12 2.76 5.07
N GLY A 39 -0.92 2.64 4.51
CA GLY A 39 -0.68 1.88 3.28
C GLY A 39 -1.06 0.40 3.42
N VAL A 40 -0.82 -0.21 4.59
CA VAL A 40 -1.30 -1.57 4.90
C VAL A 40 -2.82 -1.61 4.95
N THR A 41 -3.47 -0.71 5.71
CA THR A 41 -4.92 -0.68 5.87
C THR A 41 -5.65 -0.42 4.55
N SER A 42 -5.25 0.57 3.77
CA SER A 42 -5.89 0.87 2.47
C SER A 42 -5.74 -0.31 1.49
N THR A 43 -4.60 -0.99 1.54
CA THR A 43 -4.40 -2.23 0.78
C THR A 43 -5.34 -3.34 1.26
N GLN A 44 -5.53 -3.52 2.57
CA GLN A 44 -6.47 -4.51 3.10
C GLN A 44 -7.91 -4.20 2.70
N GLU A 45 -8.33 -2.92 2.72
CA GLU A 45 -9.66 -2.48 2.29
C GLU A 45 -9.95 -2.87 0.85
N ARG A 46 -8.98 -2.75 -0.07
CA ARG A 46 -9.11 -3.24 -1.45
C ARG A 46 -9.44 -4.73 -1.51
N PHE A 47 -8.87 -5.55 -0.62
CA PHE A 47 -9.23 -6.97 -0.50
C PHE A 47 -10.63 -7.19 0.08
N PHE A 48 -11.06 -6.42 1.08
CA PHE A 48 -12.43 -6.48 1.60
C PHE A 48 -13.46 -6.10 0.52
N ASN A 49 -13.19 -5.03 -0.20
CA ASN A 49 -14.10 -4.41 -1.16
C ASN A 49 -13.94 -4.95 -2.59
N GLN A 50 -12.98 -5.85 -2.83
CA GLN A 50 -12.80 -6.58 -4.09
C GLN A 50 -12.47 -5.70 -5.31
N HIS A 51 -11.68 -4.65 -5.13
CA HIS A 51 -11.28 -3.74 -6.20
C HIS A 51 -9.77 -3.48 -6.24
N ASN A 52 -9.30 -2.96 -7.37
CA ASN A 52 -7.91 -2.56 -7.56
C ASN A 52 -7.63 -1.16 -6.98
N VAL A 53 -6.40 -0.69 -7.14
CA VAL A 53 -5.95 0.65 -6.73
C VAL A 53 -6.84 1.76 -7.29
N ASP A 54 -7.34 1.63 -8.52
CA ASP A 54 -8.20 2.63 -9.18
C ASP A 54 -9.69 2.46 -8.84
N GLY A 55 -10.05 1.61 -7.87
CA GLY A 55 -11.45 1.34 -7.51
C GLY A 55 -12.19 0.40 -8.48
N ASN A 56 -11.54 -0.11 -9.52
CA ASN A 56 -12.15 -1.04 -10.46
C ASN A 56 -12.26 -2.45 -9.86
N PRO A 57 -13.42 -3.13 -9.97
CA PRO A 57 -13.61 -4.45 -9.40
C PRO A 57 -12.64 -5.47 -10.00
N TRP A 58 -12.05 -6.32 -9.17
CA TRP A 58 -11.20 -7.40 -9.66
C TRP A 58 -11.99 -8.41 -10.48
N LYS A 59 -11.38 -8.91 -11.55
CA LYS A 59 -11.93 -10.04 -12.29
C LYS A 59 -12.06 -11.25 -11.35
N GLN A 60 -13.31 -11.69 -11.18
CA GLN A 60 -13.66 -12.77 -10.27
C GLN A 60 -12.84 -14.03 -10.58
N SER A 61 -12.24 -14.62 -9.55
CA SER A 61 -11.51 -15.89 -9.70
C SER A 61 -12.48 -17.06 -9.91
N TRP A 62 -11.99 -18.10 -10.59
CA TRP A 62 -12.76 -19.32 -10.80
C TRP A 62 -13.23 -19.96 -9.47
N ARG A 63 -12.36 -20.01 -8.45
CA ARG A 63 -12.71 -20.49 -7.12
C ARG A 63 -13.84 -19.66 -6.50
N ALA A 64 -13.69 -18.33 -6.49
CA ALA A 64 -14.70 -17.42 -5.96
C ALA A 64 -16.06 -17.65 -6.61
N LYS A 65 -16.10 -17.88 -7.93
CA LYS A 65 -17.34 -18.20 -8.65
C LYS A 65 -17.93 -19.55 -8.24
N LEU A 66 -17.11 -20.59 -8.08
CA LEU A 66 -17.58 -21.94 -7.75
C LEU A 66 -18.08 -22.07 -6.31
N GLN A 67 -17.44 -21.37 -5.39
CA GLN A 67 -17.69 -21.48 -3.94
C GLN A 67 -18.50 -20.30 -3.39
N SER A 68 -18.99 -19.40 -4.25
CA SER A 68 -19.63 -18.14 -3.84
C SER A 68 -18.77 -17.33 -2.85
N GLY A 69 -17.44 -17.38 -3.03
CA GLY A 69 -16.46 -16.73 -2.16
C GLY A 69 -15.91 -15.44 -2.75
N GLN A 70 -14.92 -14.87 -2.09
CA GLN A 70 -14.21 -13.66 -2.52
C GLN A 70 -12.97 -14.00 -3.35
N THR A 71 -12.61 -13.15 -4.30
CA THR A 71 -11.34 -13.22 -5.05
C THR A 71 -10.19 -12.73 -4.19
N GLY A 72 -9.04 -13.40 -4.27
CA GLY A 72 -7.88 -13.07 -3.43
C GLY A 72 -8.02 -13.49 -1.96
N ARG A 73 -9.22 -13.92 -1.52
CA ARG A 73 -9.49 -14.34 -0.14
C ARG A 73 -10.10 -15.73 -0.08
N ASN A 74 -9.32 -16.69 0.42
CA ASN A 74 -9.82 -17.99 0.85
C ASN A 74 -9.71 -18.06 2.38
N ASN A 75 -8.47 -18.21 2.86
CA ASN A 75 -8.08 -18.00 4.26
C ASN A 75 -7.62 -16.56 4.55
N GLY A 76 -7.30 -15.78 3.50
CA GLY A 76 -6.93 -14.37 3.63
C GLY A 76 -5.43 -14.13 3.81
N ASP A 77 -4.58 -15.15 3.67
CA ASP A 77 -3.14 -15.05 3.98
C ASP A 77 -2.44 -13.87 3.30
N LEU A 78 -2.71 -13.63 2.00
CA LEU A 78 -2.07 -12.52 1.28
C LEU A 78 -2.38 -11.16 1.89
N MET A 79 -3.62 -10.97 2.34
CA MET A 79 -4.08 -9.73 2.98
C MET A 79 -3.56 -9.62 4.41
N ASN A 80 -3.58 -10.73 5.16
CA ASN A 80 -3.18 -10.76 6.56
C ASN A 80 -1.67 -10.60 6.75
N GLU A 81 -0.88 -10.89 5.72
CA GLU A 81 0.59 -10.82 5.75
C GLU A 81 1.14 -9.54 5.10
N LEU A 82 0.27 -8.54 4.97
CA LEU A 82 0.69 -7.19 4.63
C LEU A 82 1.39 -6.55 5.83
N HIS A 83 2.55 -5.98 5.60
CA HIS A 83 3.35 -5.27 6.58
C HIS A 83 4.07 -4.11 5.90
N PHE A 84 4.59 -3.19 6.71
CA PHE A 84 5.45 -2.11 6.27
C PHE A 84 6.83 -2.21 6.91
N ASN A 85 7.85 -1.66 6.25
CA ASN A 85 9.20 -1.55 6.77
C ASN A 85 9.67 -0.10 6.68
N LEU A 86 10.23 0.42 7.77
CA LEU A 86 10.96 1.68 7.74
C LEU A 86 12.25 1.51 6.94
N ARG A 87 12.59 2.52 6.15
CA ARG A 87 13.84 2.68 5.42
C ARG A 87 14.49 4.00 5.84
N PRO A 88 15.82 4.16 5.73
CA PRO A 88 16.50 5.38 6.18
C PRO A 88 15.90 6.69 5.67
N ASN A 89 15.34 6.66 4.46
CA ASN A 89 14.75 7.80 3.77
C ASN A 89 13.33 7.50 3.27
N GLY A 90 12.57 6.64 3.96
CA GLY A 90 11.18 6.42 3.59
C GLY A 90 10.54 5.20 4.19
N ILE A 91 9.43 4.80 3.58
CA ILE A 91 8.60 3.69 3.99
C ILE A 91 8.28 2.82 2.78
N GLU A 92 8.19 1.51 3.00
CA GLU A 92 7.66 0.56 2.03
C GLU A 92 6.60 -0.31 2.71
N TRP A 93 5.63 -0.79 1.95
CA TRP A 93 4.68 -1.80 2.43
C TRP A 93 4.34 -2.80 1.34
N GLY A 94 3.97 -4.00 1.76
CA GLY A 94 3.69 -5.10 0.84
C GLY A 94 3.52 -6.43 1.55
N SER A 95 3.62 -7.51 0.79
CA SER A 95 3.52 -8.88 1.31
C SER A 95 4.71 -9.72 0.85
N ASN A 96 5.16 -10.62 1.72
CA ASN A 96 6.23 -11.59 1.42
C ASN A 96 5.72 -12.86 0.72
N LYS A 97 4.41 -12.99 0.49
CA LYS A 97 3.86 -14.19 -0.17
C LYS A 97 4.41 -14.27 -1.59
N THR A 98 5.03 -15.40 -1.91
CA THR A 98 5.69 -15.60 -3.22
C THR A 98 4.73 -15.40 -4.39
N TYR A 99 3.43 -15.65 -4.23
CA TYR A 99 2.41 -15.45 -5.26
C TYR A 99 1.82 -14.02 -5.30
N ALA A 100 2.24 -13.11 -4.42
CA ALA A 100 1.75 -11.73 -4.36
C ALA A 100 1.96 -11.00 -5.70
N HIS A 101 3.15 -11.14 -6.29
CA HIS A 101 3.47 -10.52 -7.58
C HIS A 101 2.57 -11.04 -8.72
N VAL A 102 2.29 -12.35 -8.76
CA VAL A 102 1.37 -12.94 -9.75
C VAL A 102 -0.05 -12.41 -9.57
N PHE A 103 -0.49 -12.22 -8.33
CA PHE A 103 -1.81 -11.63 -8.08
C PHE A 103 -1.85 -10.16 -8.53
N HIS A 104 -0.82 -9.38 -8.19
CA HIS A 104 -0.71 -7.97 -8.53
C HIS A 104 -0.61 -7.75 -10.04
N PHE A 105 0.42 -8.28 -10.68
CA PHE A 105 0.74 -8.02 -12.09
C PHE A 105 0.00 -8.95 -13.06
N GLY A 106 -0.59 -10.04 -12.57
CA GLY A 106 -1.03 -11.13 -13.42
C GLY A 106 0.13 -12.04 -13.82
N ALA A 107 -0.17 -13.05 -14.64
CA ALA A 107 0.85 -13.91 -15.21
C ALA A 107 0.35 -14.62 -16.47
N HIS A 108 1.27 -14.83 -17.41
CA HIS A 108 1.08 -15.74 -18.53
C HIS A 108 2.03 -16.93 -18.33
N ILE A 109 1.47 -18.12 -18.15
CA ILE A 109 2.23 -19.33 -17.80
C ILE A 109 2.11 -20.32 -18.95
N THR A 110 3.25 -20.78 -19.44
CA THR A 110 3.37 -21.77 -20.52
C THR A 110 4.13 -23.01 -20.05
N PRO A 111 3.94 -24.17 -20.69
CA PRO A 111 4.71 -25.38 -20.40
C PRO A 111 6.19 -25.14 -20.68
N LYS A 112 7.05 -25.43 -19.69
CA LYS A 112 8.51 -25.39 -19.90
C LYS A 112 8.97 -26.49 -20.85
N ASN A 113 8.40 -27.68 -20.70
CA ASN A 113 8.68 -28.86 -21.52
C ASN A 113 7.35 -29.47 -22.00
N GLY A 114 7.33 -30.01 -23.21
CA GLY A 114 6.13 -30.63 -23.79
C GLY A 114 5.05 -29.62 -24.21
N GLN A 115 3.84 -30.11 -24.47
CA GLN A 115 2.76 -29.32 -25.07
C GLN A 115 1.72 -28.78 -24.07
N TYR A 116 1.70 -29.26 -22.83
CA TYR A 116 0.62 -28.96 -21.88
C TYR A 116 1.11 -28.81 -20.45
N ILE A 117 0.47 -27.90 -19.71
CA ILE A 117 0.51 -27.80 -18.26
C ILE A 117 -0.58 -28.72 -17.70
N THR A 118 -0.21 -29.53 -16.71
CA THR A 118 -1.16 -30.40 -16.02
C THR A 118 -1.17 -30.06 -14.54
N PHE A 119 -2.36 -29.81 -13.97
CA PHE A 119 -2.53 -29.52 -12.56
C PHE A 119 -3.91 -29.95 -12.06
N ALA A 120 -4.04 -30.22 -10.77
CA ALA A 120 -5.31 -30.55 -10.14
C ALA A 120 -5.99 -29.27 -9.62
N VAL A 121 -7.28 -29.12 -9.90
CA VAL A 121 -8.11 -28.02 -9.38
C VAL A 121 -9.55 -28.48 -9.21
N GLY A 122 -10.16 -28.18 -8.06
CA GLY A 122 -11.54 -28.59 -7.75
C GLY A 122 -11.77 -30.11 -7.79
N GLY A 123 -10.78 -30.90 -7.37
CA GLY A 123 -10.85 -32.36 -7.36
C GLY A 123 -10.67 -33.04 -8.73
N GLN A 124 -10.38 -32.28 -9.79
CA GLN A 124 -10.16 -32.83 -11.14
C GLN A 124 -8.81 -32.40 -11.70
N TYR A 125 -8.19 -33.27 -12.50
CA TYR A 125 -7.02 -32.91 -13.29
C TYR A 125 -7.42 -32.10 -14.53
N ARG A 126 -6.69 -31.02 -14.76
CA ARG A 126 -6.80 -30.18 -15.96
C ARG A 126 -5.52 -30.27 -16.77
N LYS A 127 -5.67 -30.25 -18.09
CA LYS A 127 -4.59 -30.24 -19.07
C LYS A 127 -4.84 -29.09 -20.03
N VAL A 128 -3.96 -28.10 -20.03
CA VAL A 128 -4.11 -26.85 -20.80
C VAL A 128 -2.81 -26.47 -21.49
N LYS A 129 -2.89 -25.73 -22.59
CA LYS A 129 -1.69 -25.26 -23.32
C LYS A 129 -1.03 -24.07 -22.63
N GLU A 130 -1.79 -23.29 -21.88
CA GLU A 130 -1.34 -22.10 -21.17
C GLU A 130 -2.30 -21.76 -20.04
N VAL A 131 -1.85 -20.93 -19.10
CA VAL A 131 -2.67 -20.33 -18.06
C VAL A 131 -2.49 -18.82 -18.08
N ASN A 132 -3.60 -18.09 -18.23
CA ASN A 132 -3.64 -16.63 -18.17
C ASN A 132 -4.28 -16.18 -16.86
N ILE A 133 -3.50 -15.52 -16.01
CA ILE A 133 -3.95 -14.94 -14.75
C ILE A 133 -4.07 -13.44 -14.96
N PRO A 134 -5.27 -12.85 -14.83
CA PRO A 134 -5.44 -11.40 -14.96
C PRO A 134 -4.82 -10.68 -13.76
N SER A 135 -4.30 -9.48 -14.01
CA SER A 135 -3.82 -8.56 -12.98
C SER A 135 -4.94 -8.17 -12.01
N ARG A 136 -4.56 -8.02 -10.74
CA ARG A 136 -5.39 -7.54 -9.63
C ARG A 136 -4.52 -6.63 -8.78
N THR A 137 -4.12 -5.50 -9.36
CA THR A 137 -3.28 -4.48 -8.71
C THR A 137 -3.86 -4.09 -7.37
N PHE A 138 -3.16 -4.41 -6.29
CA PHE A 138 -3.61 -4.16 -4.92
C PHE A 138 -2.66 -3.26 -4.14
N LEU A 139 -1.39 -3.16 -4.57
CA LEU A 139 -0.42 -2.20 -4.03
C LEU A 139 -0.36 -1.00 -4.97
N GLY A 140 -0.27 0.19 -4.38
CA GLY A 140 -0.25 1.44 -5.14
C GLY A 140 -0.94 2.56 -4.36
N ILE A 141 -0.79 3.76 -4.89
CA ILE A 141 -1.33 5.01 -4.38
C ILE A 141 -2.17 5.61 -5.51
N ASN A 142 -3.46 5.79 -5.28
CA ASN A 142 -4.34 6.57 -6.14
C ASN A 142 -4.49 8.01 -5.58
N ALA A 143 -5.35 8.83 -6.18
CA ALA A 143 -5.58 10.21 -5.72
C ALA A 143 -6.19 10.31 -4.30
N GLU A 144 -7.03 9.35 -3.91
CA GLU A 144 -7.61 9.29 -2.56
C GLU A 144 -6.55 8.87 -1.53
N ASP A 145 -5.66 7.94 -1.89
CA ASP A 145 -4.53 7.56 -1.06
C ASP A 145 -3.55 8.72 -0.87
N GLU A 146 -3.22 9.42 -1.95
CA GLU A 146 -2.36 10.60 -1.90
C GLU A 146 -2.95 11.66 -0.97
N GLN A 147 -4.24 11.95 -1.10
CA GLN A 147 -4.91 12.91 -0.21
C GLN A 147 -4.91 12.44 1.25
N SER A 148 -5.09 11.15 1.51
CA SER A 148 -5.06 10.59 2.85
C SER A 148 -3.67 10.69 3.47
N ILE A 149 -2.62 10.41 2.69
CA ILE A 149 -1.22 10.57 3.11
C ILE A 149 -0.90 12.04 3.39
N LEU A 150 -1.34 12.98 2.54
CA LEU A 150 -1.18 14.41 2.77
C LEU A 150 -1.90 14.86 4.06
N ASN A 151 -3.06 14.31 4.36
CA ASN A 151 -3.78 14.59 5.60
C ASN A 151 -3.02 14.07 6.82
N ILE A 152 -2.44 12.86 6.74
CA ILE A 152 -1.56 12.31 7.79
C ILE A 152 -0.37 13.22 8.03
N ILE A 153 0.33 13.65 6.96
CA ILE A 153 1.46 14.57 7.06
C ILE A 153 1.03 15.90 7.70
N GLY A 154 -0.10 16.46 7.27
CA GLY A 154 -0.61 17.72 7.82
C GLY A 154 -0.96 17.62 9.30
N ALA A 155 -1.64 16.54 9.71
CA ALA A 155 -1.97 16.27 11.10
C ALA A 155 -0.71 16.08 11.96
N PHE A 156 0.27 15.35 11.43
CA PHE A 156 1.55 15.13 12.10
C PHE A 156 2.30 16.44 12.36
N ILE A 157 2.38 17.33 11.36
CA ILE A 157 3.01 18.65 11.51
C ILE A 157 2.26 19.48 12.57
N ASP A 158 0.93 19.51 12.53
CA ASP A 158 0.13 20.25 13.52
C ASP A 158 0.39 19.75 14.94
N GLU A 159 0.35 18.44 15.16
CA GLU A 159 0.52 17.83 16.49
C GLU A 159 1.97 17.92 17.00
N HIS A 160 2.93 17.47 16.20
CA HIS A 160 4.30 17.24 16.65
C HIS A 160 5.21 18.45 16.47
N ILE A 161 4.87 19.38 15.58
CA ILE A 161 5.71 20.55 15.29
C ILE A 161 5.08 21.83 15.81
N LEU A 162 3.79 22.06 15.53
CA LEU A 162 3.14 23.34 15.85
C LEU A 162 2.61 23.41 17.28
N ARG A 163 1.88 22.39 17.75
CA ARG A 163 1.22 22.40 19.07
C ARG A 163 2.09 21.95 20.23
N SER A 164 3.18 21.23 19.93
CA SER A 164 4.16 20.81 20.94
C SER A 164 5.17 21.91 21.31
N ALA A 165 5.13 23.06 20.63
CA ALA A 165 6.08 24.18 20.74
C ALA A 165 5.65 25.26 21.74
#